data_AF-A0A5K0WWE9-F1
#
_entry.id   AF-A0A5K0WWE9-F1
#
_cell.length_a   1.000
_cell.length_b   1.000
_cell.length_c   1.000
_cell.angle_alpha   90.00
_cell.angle_beta   90.00
_cell.angle_gamma   90.00
#
_symmetry.space_group_name_H-M   'P 1'
#
loop_
_entity.id
_entity.type
_entity.pdbx_description
1 polymer ?
#
loop_
_entity_poly.entity_id
_entity_poly.type
_entity_poly.pdbx_seq_one_letter_code
_entity_poly.pdbx_strand_id
1 'polypeptide(L)' 'MKAVKNWARQILRGLQYLHGHNPPIIHRDLKCDNIFVNGNHGQVKIGDLGLATIMQQPSARSVI' A
#
# COMPACT_ATOMS: atom_id res chain seq x y z
N MET A 1 -1.62 13.16 17.82
CA MET A 1 -1.04 11.91 17.26
C MET A 1 -2.02 10.75 17.01
N LYS A 2 -3.27 10.73 17.53
CA LYS A 2 -4.21 9.60 17.32
C LYS A 2 -4.56 9.34 15.84
N ALA A 3 -4.77 10.38 15.04
CA ALA A 3 -5.11 10.26 13.61
C ALA A 3 -4.00 9.56 12.80
N VAL A 4 -2.74 10.02 12.93
CA VAL A 4 -1.58 9.43 12.26
C VAL A 4 -1.42 7.95 12.58
N LYS A 5 -1.58 7.55 13.85
CA LYS A 5 -1.53 6.14 14.26
C LYS A 5 -2.63 5.30 13.60
N ASN A 6 -3.83 5.86 13.46
CA ASN A 6 -4.95 5.19 12.80
C ASN A 6 -4.76 5.09 11.29
N TRP A 7 -4.19 6.11 10.65
CA TRP A 7 -3.87 6.09 9.22
C TRP A 7 -2.77 5.08 8.92
N ALA A 8 -1.67 5.11 9.67
CA ALA A 8 -0.57 4.15 9.50
C ALA A 8 -1.07 2.70 9.61
N ARG A 9 -1.95 2.40 10.57
CA ARG A 9 -2.53 1.05 10.70
C ARG A 9 -3.37 0.63 9.49
N GLN A 10 -4.14 1.54 8.91
CA GLN A 10 -4.94 1.26 7.72
C GLN A 10 -4.07 1.04 6.48
N ILE A 11 -3.03 1.87 6.31
CA ILE A 11 -2.03 1.70 5.24
C ILE A 11 -1.34 0.33 5.38
N LEU A 12 -0.87 -0.03 6.58
CA LEU A 12 -0.23 -1.33 6.81
C LEU A 12 -1.17 -2.51 6.53
N ARG A 13 -2.46 -2.41 6.87
CA ARG A 13 -3.46 -3.43 6.52
C ARG A 13 -3.67 -3.54 5.01
N GLY A 14 -3.71 -2.41 4.29
CA GLY A 14 -3.79 -2.39 2.84
C GLY A 14 -2.56 -3.04 2.18
N LEU A 15 -1.36 -2.74 2.68
CA LEU A 15 -0.12 -3.38 2.20
C LEU A 15 -0.10 -4.87 2.50
N GLN A 16 -0.50 -5.28 3.71
CA GLN A 16 -0.61 -6.69 4.07
C GLN A 16 -1.57 -7.44 3.14
N TYR A 17 -2.69 -6.82 2.77
CA TYR A 17 -3.62 -7.39 1.80
C TYR A 17 -2.97 -7.59 0.44
N LEU A 18 -2.30 -6.56 -0.12
CA LEU A 18 -1.61 -6.67 -1.41
C LEU A 18 -0.52 -7.75 -1.39
N HIS A 19 0.32 -7.75 -0.35
CA HIS A 19 1.43 -8.70 -0.21
C HIS A 19 0.98 -10.13 0.11
N GLY A 20 -0.23 -10.31 0.64
CA GLY A 20 -0.82 -11.62 0.94
C GLY A 20 -1.41 -12.36 -0.26
N HIS A 21 -1.43 -11.75 -1.44
CA HIS A 21 -1.83 -12.45 -2.67
C HIS A 21 -0.80 -13.52 -3.05
N ASN A 22 -1.23 -14.54 -3.80
CA ASN A 22 -0.34 -15.53 -4.38
C ASN A 22 -0.56 -15.60 -5.90
N PRO A 23 0.34 -15.03 -6.72
CA PRO A 23 1.57 -14.31 -6.35
C PRO A 23 1.34 -12.93 -5.68
N PRO A 24 2.27 -12.45 -4.82
CA PRO A 24 2.16 -11.16 -4.14
C PRO A 24 2.06 -9.97 -5.10
N ILE A 25 1.28 -8.96 -4.73
CA ILE A 25 1.19 -7.69 -5.47
C ILE A 25 2.05 -6.64 -4.77
N ILE A 26 3.02 -6.06 -5.48
CA ILE A 26 3.90 -5.01 -4.94
C ILE A 26 3.47 -3.66 -5.51
N HIS A 27 3.14 -2.69 -4.66
CA HIS A 27 2.66 -1.36 -5.06
C HIS A 27 3.69 -0.55 -5.86
N ARG A 28 4.96 -0.61 -5.45
CA ARG A 28 6.14 0.11 -5.99
C ARG A 28 6.12 1.65 -5.98
N ASP A 29 4.97 2.29 -5.85
CA ASP A 29 4.87 3.77 -5.76
C ASP A 29 4.09 4.25 -4.52
N LEU A 30 4.44 3.72 -3.34
CA LEU A 30 3.79 4.11 -2.10
C LEU A 30 4.32 5.47 -1.62
N LYS A 31 3.49 6.49 -1.75
CA LYS A 31 3.75 7.87 -1.31
C LYS A 31 2.45 8.55 -0.88
N CYS A 32 2.55 9.67 -0.18
CA CYS A 32 1.37 10.38 0.34
C CYS A 32 0.36 10.77 -0.75
N ASP A 33 0.82 11.10 -1.96
CA ASP A 33 -0.04 11.42 -3.11
C ASP A 33 -0.97 10.27 -3.50
N ASN A 34 -0.56 9.03 -3.22
CA ASN A 34 -1.28 7.80 -3.53
C ASN A 34 -2.06 7.25 -2.32
N ILE A 35 -2.17 8.03 -1.22
CA ILE A 35 -2.94 7.69 -0.03
C ILE A 35 -4.18 8.59 0.06
N PHE A 36 -5.36 7.99 -0.11
CA PHE A 36 -6.62 8.70 -0.12
C PHE A 36 -7.32 8.60 1.24
N VAL A 37 -7.70 9.75 1.81
CA VAL A 37 -8.39 9.83 3.09
C VAL A 37 -9.84 10.29 2.88
N ASN A 38 -10.80 9.49 3.34
CA ASN A 38 -12.19 9.92 3.43
C ASN A 38 -12.36 10.83 4.67
N GLY A 39 -12.58 12.12 4.43
CA GLY A 39 -12.69 13.14 5.48
C GLY A 39 -13.84 12.95 6.47
N ASN A 40 -14.91 12.24 6.09
CA ASN A 40 -16.08 12.05 6.93
C ASN A 40 -15.90 10.92 7.95
N HIS A 41 -15.12 9.89 7.59
CA HIS A 41 -15.00 8.66 8.40
C HIS A 41 -13.55 8.32 8.79
N GLY A 42 -12.58 9.12 8.36
CA GLY A 42 -11.16 8.86 8.63
C GLY A 42 -10.64 7.56 8.02
N GLN A 43 -11.35 7.01 7.02
CA GLN A 43 -10.93 5.82 6.30
C GLN A 43 -9.80 6.17 5.33
N VAL A 44 -8.79 5.31 5.27
CA VAL A 44 -7.63 5.46 4.40
C VAL A 44 -7.59 4.32 3.39
N LYS A 45 -7.36 4.65 2.13
CA LYS A 45 -7.20 3.68 1.03
C LYS A 45 -5.89 3.94 0.29
N ILE A 46 -5.22 2.85 -0.07
CA ILE A 46 -4.09 2.88 -1.00
C ILE A 46 -4.67 2.94 -2.42
N GLY A 47 -4.26 3.90 -3.22
CA GLY A 47 -4.65 4.03 -4.61
C GLY A 47 -3.43 4.12 -5.53
N ASP A 48 -3.69 4.32 -6.83
CA ASP A 48 -2.70 4.30 -7.91
C ASP A 48 -1.80 3.05 -7.95
N LEU A 49 -2.34 1.99 -8.56
CA LEU A 49 -1.63 0.74 -8.85
C LEU A 49 -1.00 0.76 -10.26
N GLY A 50 -0.82 1.93 -10.89
CA GLY A 50 -0.29 2.02 -12.26
C GLY A 50 1.14 1.48 -12.39
N LEU A 51 1.92 1.52 -11.31
CA LEU A 51 3.25 0.92 -11.21
C LEU A 51 3.26 -0.40 -10.44
N ALA A 52 2.11 -0.94 -10.03
CA ALA A 52 2.09 -2.20 -9.29
C ALA A 52 2.57 -3.37 -10.15
N THR A 53 3.16 -4.39 -9.52
CA THR A 53 3.59 -5.60 -10.21
C THR A 53 3.21 -6.85 -9.44
N ILE A 54 2.95 -7.92 -10.17
CA ILE A 54 2.78 -9.25 -9.62
C ILE A 54 4.19 -9.86 -9.46
N MET A 55 4.56 -10.22 -8.24
CA MET A 55 5.88 -10.77 -7.93
C MET A 55 5.86 -12.29 -8.12
N GLN A 56 6.23 -12.75 -9.31
CA GLN A 56 6.25 -14.19 -9.63
C GLN A 56 7.43 -14.96 -9.02
N GLN A 57 8.51 -14.27 -8.63
CA GLN A 57 9.63 -14.84 -7.89
C GLN A 57 9.92 -13.99 -6.65
N PRO A 58 10.25 -14.59 -5.49
CA PRO A 58 10.42 -13.85 -4.23
C PRO A 58 11.58 -12.84 -4.21
N SER A 59 12.42 -12.79 -5.24
CA SER A 59 13.54 -11.84 -5.30
C SER A 59 13.11 -10.51 -5.93
N ALA A 60 12.92 -9.49 -5.10
CA ALA A 60 12.96 -8.12 -5.59
C ALA A 60 14.40 -7.79 -6.04
N ARG A 61 14.60 -7.57 -7.34
CA ARG A 61 15.85 -7.01 -7.85
C ARG A 61 15.86 -5.52 -7.51
N SER A 62 16.69 -5.12 -6.55
CA SER A 62 17.00 -3.71 -6.36
C SER A 62 17.73 -3.20 -7.59
N VAL A 63 17.25 -2.12 -8.19
CA VAL A 63 17.93 -1.42 -9.29
C VAL A 63 18.43 -0.12 -8.70
N ILE A 64 19.53 -0.20 -7.95
CA ILE A 64 20.32 0.93 -7.47
C ILE A 64 21.77 0.49 -7.50
#